data_AF-A0A1M5W2G1-F1
#
_entry.id   AF-A0A1M5W2G1-F1
#
_cell.length_a   1.000
_cell.length_b   1.000
_cell.length_c   1.000
_cell.angle_alpha   90.00
_cell.angle_beta   90.00
_cell.angle_gamma   90.00
#
_symmetry.space_group_name_H-M   'P 1'
#
loop_
_entity.id
_entity.type
_entity.pdbx_description
1 polymer ?
#
loop_
_entity_poly.entity_id
_entity_poly.type
_entity_poly.pdbx_seq_one_letter_code
_entity_poly.pdbx_strand_id
1 'polypeptide(L)'
;MNSLNNERLKYISISMQDVIKDLDEIISIYDSQPIVIQKHLEQSFRTSFLQYKELLGNYMSQCLKILAISVNKITYADAIELCIKEEFLPKNEIVLYKTLSKFRNDTAHVYKKPPFKVLIEFYKEHRDFLINIIKTINSVIKKG
;
A
#
# COMPACT_ATOMS: atom_id res chain seq x y z
N MET A 1 -27.82 -5.61 3.45
CA MET A 1 -26.52 -5.52 2.74
C MET A 1 -25.78 -4.32 3.29
N ASN A 2 -24.58 -4.50 3.83
CA ASN A 2 -23.75 -3.36 4.20
C ASN A 2 -23.25 -2.70 2.90
N SER A 3 -23.54 -1.42 2.71
CA SER A 3 -23.00 -0.66 1.59
C SER A 3 -21.55 -0.26 1.88
N LEU A 4 -20.77 -0.01 0.81
CA LEU A 4 -19.42 0.51 0.96
C LEU A 4 -19.47 1.92 1.55
N ASN A 5 -18.60 2.19 2.52
CA ASN A 5 -18.44 3.55 3.04
C ASN A 5 -17.60 4.37 2.05
N ASN A 6 -18.28 4.96 1.05
CA ASN A 6 -17.64 5.69 -0.03
C ASN A 6 -16.83 6.89 0.43
N GLU A 7 -17.22 7.58 1.52
CA GLU A 7 -16.42 8.66 2.09
C GLU A 7 -15.08 8.16 2.64
N ARG A 8 -15.12 7.05 3.38
CA ARG A 8 -13.91 6.43 3.91
C ARG A 8 -13.00 5.93 2.79
N LEU A 9 -13.58 5.34 1.74
CA LEU A 9 -12.81 4.88 0.57
C LEU A 9 -12.20 6.04 -0.21
N LYS A 10 -12.93 7.15 -0.39
CA LYS A 10 -12.39 8.39 -1.00
C LYS A 10 -11.21 8.94 -0.21
N TYR A 11 -11.35 9.01 1.12
CA TYR A 11 -10.24 9.41 1.99
C TYR A 11 -9.03 8.50 1.80
N ILE A 12 -9.21 7.17 1.83
CA ILE A 12 -8.11 6.22 1.62
C ILE A 12 -7.44 6.43 0.27
N SER A 13 -8.23 6.58 -0.81
CA SER A 13 -7.69 6.80 -2.16
C SER A 13 -6.86 8.09 -2.25
N ILE A 14 -7.36 9.20 -1.70
CA ILE A 14 -6.64 10.48 -1.68
C ILE A 14 -5.35 10.34 -0.86
N SER A 15 -5.42 9.77 0.34
CA SER A 15 -4.23 9.56 1.17
C SER A 15 -3.19 8.66 0.50
N MET A 16 -3.61 7.64 -0.25
CA MET A 16 -2.67 6.81 -1.02
C MET A 16 -2.01 7.60 -2.16
N GLN A 17 -2.73 8.53 -2.81
CA GLN A 17 -2.16 9.39 -3.83
C GLN A 17 -1.12 10.35 -3.26
N ASP A 18 -1.39 10.93 -2.09
CA ASP A 18 -0.46 11.84 -1.44
C ASP A 18 0.81 11.10 -1.01
N VAL A 19 0.68 9.88 -0.48
CA VAL A 19 1.84 9.02 -0.18
C VAL A 19 2.68 8.71 -1.43
N ILE A 20 2.06 8.48 -2.59
CA ILE A 20 2.80 8.29 -3.85
C ILE A 20 3.58 9.56 -4.22
N LYS A 21 2.98 10.75 -4.06
CA LYS A 21 3.67 12.02 -4.33
C LYS A 21 4.88 12.20 -3.40
N ASP A 22 4.73 11.91 -2.11
CA ASP A 22 5.83 12.00 -1.14
C ASP A 22 6.99 11.07 -1.54
N LEU A 23 6.67 9.83 -1.94
CA LEU A 23 7.67 8.85 -2.38
C LEU A 23 8.38 9.32 -3.65
N ASP A 24 7.64 9.90 -4.61
CA ASP A 24 8.21 10.46 -5.83
C ASP A 24 9.14 11.64 -5.55
N GLU A 25 8.73 12.55 -4.67
CA GLU A 25 9.53 13.71 -4.26
C GLU A 25 10.83 13.25 -3.61
N ILE A 26 10.76 12.34 -2.63
CA ILE A 26 11.92 11.77 -1.96
C ILE A 26 12.91 11.18 -2.98
N ILE A 27 12.41 10.38 -3.93
CA ILE A 27 13.26 9.76 -4.95
C ILE A 27 13.90 10.81 -5.85
N SER A 28 13.17 11.85 -6.22
CA SER A 28 13.65 12.87 -7.15
C SER A 28 14.83 13.68 -6.60
N ILE A 29 14.93 13.81 -5.28
CA ILE A 29 15.99 14.59 -4.62
C ILE A 29 17.06 13.74 -3.96
N TYR A 30 16.82 12.44 -3.69
CA TYR A 30 17.68 11.62 -2.84
C TYR A 30 19.18 11.67 -3.20
N ASP A 31 19.51 11.41 -4.47
CA ASP A 31 20.92 11.32 -4.90
C ASP A 31 21.63 12.68 -4.90
N SER A 32 20.89 13.79 -4.94
CA SER A 32 21.46 15.15 -4.93
C SER A 32 21.70 15.69 -3.52
N GLN A 33 21.26 14.99 -2.48
CA GLN A 33 21.36 15.46 -1.10
C GLN A 33 22.66 14.99 -0.41
N PRO A 34 23.17 15.74 0.57
CA PRO A 34 24.25 15.27 1.44
C PRO A 34 23.89 13.99 2.21
N ILE A 35 24.90 13.17 2.57
CA ILE A 35 24.72 11.88 3.27
C ILE A 35 23.81 11.97 4.51
N VAL A 36 23.94 13.05 5.28
CA VAL A 36 23.11 13.26 6.49
C VAL A 36 21.62 13.39 6.10
N ILE A 37 21.33 14.18 5.07
CA ILE A 37 19.97 14.37 4.57
C ILE A 37 19.45 13.09 3.90
N GLN A 38 20.29 12.37 3.15
CA GLN A 38 19.93 11.06 2.59
C GLN A 38 19.41 10.12 3.67
N LYS A 39 20.09 9.99 4.83
CA LYS A 39 19.61 9.15 5.94
C LYS A 39 18.22 9.54 6.46
N HIS A 40 17.91 10.84 6.50
CA HIS A 40 16.58 11.31 6.87
C HIS A 40 15.55 10.95 5.79
N LEU A 41 15.88 11.14 4.52
CA LEU A 41 15.04 10.74 3.39
C LEU A 41 14.77 9.23 3.35
N GLU A 42 15.75 8.39 3.69
CA GLU A 42 15.55 6.93 3.80
C GLU A 42 14.49 6.58 4.85
N GLN A 43 14.52 7.26 5.99
CA GLN A 43 13.55 7.03 7.05
C GLN A 43 12.16 7.56 6.67
N SER A 44 12.09 8.73 6.04
CA SER A 44 10.83 9.27 5.49
C SER A 44 10.24 8.33 4.46
N PHE A 45 11.05 7.84 3.52
CA PHE A 45 10.62 6.90 2.49
C PHE A 45 10.02 5.63 3.09
N ARG A 46 10.71 5.03 4.08
CA ARG A 46 10.23 3.83 4.77
C ARG A 46 8.89 4.07 5.45
N THR A 47 8.72 5.24 6.04
CA THR A 47 7.49 5.63 6.74
C THR A 47 6.34 5.80 5.75
N SER A 48 6.54 6.56 4.68
CA SER A 48 5.55 6.74 3.61
C SER A 48 5.20 5.42 2.92
N PHE A 49 6.19 4.58 2.60
CA PHE A 49 5.97 3.29 1.95
C PHE A 49 5.13 2.34 2.83
N LEU A 50 5.37 2.34 4.12
CA LEU A 50 4.59 1.57 5.08
C LEU A 50 3.17 2.13 5.25
N GLN A 51 3.02 3.46 5.28
CA GLN A 51 1.72 4.11 5.30
C GLN A 51 0.87 3.73 4.08
N TYR A 52 1.48 3.63 2.89
CA TYR A 52 0.80 3.12 1.70
C TYR A 52 0.21 1.73 1.94
N LYS A 53 1.00 0.82 2.51
CA LYS A 53 0.59 -0.56 2.81
C LYS A 53 -0.54 -0.60 3.85
N GLU A 54 -0.48 0.23 4.88
CA GLU A 54 -1.52 0.34 5.90
C GLU A 54 -2.83 0.86 5.29
N LEU A 55 -2.77 1.85 4.40
CA LEU A 55 -3.94 2.33 3.66
C LEU A 55 -4.55 1.26 2.76
N LEU A 56 -3.73 0.45 2.08
CA LEU A 56 -4.21 -0.71 1.33
C LEU A 56 -4.87 -1.76 2.24
N GLY A 57 -4.31 -2.02 3.41
CA GLY A 57 -4.93 -2.90 4.41
C GLY A 57 -6.29 -2.38 4.89
N ASN A 58 -6.37 -1.07 5.14
CA ASN A 58 -7.61 -0.40 5.51
C ASN A 58 -8.65 -0.49 4.40
N TYR A 59 -8.25 -0.31 3.14
CA TYR A 59 -9.12 -0.51 1.98
C TYR A 59 -9.71 -1.93 1.96
N MET A 60 -8.85 -2.96 2.01
CA MET A 60 -9.29 -4.35 2.02
C MET A 60 -10.23 -4.64 3.20
N SER A 61 -9.94 -4.08 4.38
CA SER A 61 -10.84 -4.20 5.54
C SER A 61 -12.23 -3.63 5.29
N GLN A 62 -12.35 -2.47 4.62
CA GLN A 62 -13.65 -1.90 4.28
C GLN A 62 -14.41 -2.76 3.27
N CYS A 63 -13.72 -3.29 2.26
CA CYS A 63 -14.31 -4.18 1.27
C CYS A 63 -14.74 -5.53 1.86
N LEU A 64 -13.95 -6.14 2.75
CA LEU A 64 -14.30 -7.44 3.32
C LEU A 64 -15.42 -7.34 4.37
N LYS A 65 -15.58 -6.19 5.02
CA LYS A 65 -16.71 -5.92 5.93
C LYS A 65 -18.07 -6.02 5.24
N ILE A 66 -18.18 -5.65 3.96
CA ILE A 66 -19.46 -5.78 3.23
C ILE A 66 -19.83 -7.25 2.97
N LEU A 67 -18.83 -8.14 2.97
CA LEU A 67 -18.98 -9.59 2.86
C LEU A 67 -19.11 -10.29 4.22
N ALA A 68 -19.25 -9.53 5.32
CA ALA A 68 -19.21 -10.04 6.70
C ALA A 68 -17.92 -10.81 7.06
N ILE A 69 -16.83 -10.58 6.32
CA ILE A 69 -15.52 -11.18 6.58
C ILE A 69 -14.72 -10.22 7.48
N SER A 70 -14.34 -10.70 8.66
CA SER A 70 -13.49 -9.95 9.58
C SER A 70 -12.01 -10.15 9.26
N VAL A 71 -11.29 -9.08 8.97
CA VAL A 71 -9.84 -9.10 8.73
C VAL A 71 -9.03 -9.59 9.93
N ASN A 72 -9.59 -9.58 11.14
CA ASN A 72 -8.91 -10.12 12.34
C ASN A 72 -8.82 -11.64 12.34
N LYS A 73 -9.58 -12.32 11.48
CA LYS A 73 -9.63 -13.79 11.37
C LYS A 73 -8.78 -14.33 10.23
N ILE A 74 -8.16 -13.46 9.43
CA ILE A 74 -7.44 -13.82 8.21
C ILE A 74 -6.12 -13.06 8.13
N THR A 75 -5.14 -13.59 7.41
CA THR A 75 -3.87 -12.89 7.20
C THR A 75 -4.01 -11.78 6.15
N TYR A 76 -3.02 -10.89 6.08
CA TYR A 76 -2.96 -9.87 5.01
C TYR A 76 -2.91 -10.51 3.62
N ALA A 77 -2.26 -11.67 3.48
CA ALA A 77 -2.21 -12.41 2.23
C ALA A 77 -3.58 -12.97 1.85
N ASP A 78 -4.31 -13.54 2.82
CA ASP A 78 -5.67 -14.04 2.59
C ASP A 78 -6.62 -12.90 2.21
N ALA A 79 -6.46 -11.71 2.82
CA ALA A 79 -7.24 -10.53 2.48
C ALA A 79 -7.00 -10.08 1.02
N ILE A 80 -5.75 -10.12 0.54
CA ILE A 80 -5.44 -9.85 -0.87
C ILE A 80 -6.17 -10.86 -1.77
N GLU A 81 -6.05 -12.16 -1.47
CA GLU A 81 -6.64 -13.21 -2.30
C GLU A 81 -8.16 -13.10 -2.37
N LEU A 82 -8.82 -12.80 -1.24
CA LEU A 82 -10.26 -12.54 -1.20
C LEU A 82 -10.64 -11.28 -1.98
N CYS A 83 -9.92 -10.17 -1.79
CA CYS A 83 -10.21 -8.95 -2.55
C CYS A 83 -9.98 -9.12 -4.06
N ILE A 84 -9.03 -9.96 -4.49
CA ILE A 84 -8.86 -10.32 -5.90
C ILE A 84 -10.03 -11.18 -6.40
N LYS A 85 -10.44 -12.18 -5.62
CA LYS A 85 -11.55 -13.09 -5.95
C LYS A 85 -12.86 -12.31 -6.15
N GLU A 86 -13.09 -11.31 -5.32
CA GLU A 86 -14.31 -10.49 -5.29
C GLU A 86 -14.17 -9.19 -6.13
N GLU A 87 -13.15 -9.12 -7.00
CA GLU A 87 -12.90 -8.03 -7.96
C GLU A 87 -12.67 -6.63 -7.33
N PHE A 88 -12.35 -6.56 -6.03
CA PHE A 88 -11.91 -5.34 -5.35
C PHE A 88 -10.45 -4.99 -5.65
N LEU A 89 -9.63 -5.99 -6.05
CA LEU A 89 -8.26 -5.79 -6.50
C LEU A 89 -8.02 -6.49 -7.85
N PRO A 90 -7.14 -5.93 -8.71
CA PRO A 90 -6.78 -6.54 -9.98
C PRO A 90 -6.05 -7.89 -9.80
N LYS A 91 -6.41 -8.86 -10.64
CA LYS A 91 -5.95 -10.26 -10.56
C LYS A 91 -4.52 -10.48 -11.08
N ASN A 92 -4.01 -9.59 -11.93
CA ASN A 92 -2.74 -9.76 -12.66
C ASN A 92 -1.47 -9.54 -11.82
N GLU A 93 -1.58 -9.20 -10.54
CA GLU A 93 -0.43 -8.68 -9.77
C GLU A 93 -0.21 -9.37 -8.41
N ILE A 94 -0.70 -10.60 -8.25
CA ILE A 94 -0.67 -11.32 -6.97
C ILE A 94 0.74 -11.45 -6.38
N VAL A 95 1.77 -11.58 -7.23
CA VAL A 95 3.18 -11.64 -6.79
C VAL A 95 3.63 -10.32 -6.18
N LEU A 96 3.25 -9.19 -6.77
CA LEU A 96 3.57 -7.85 -6.27
C LEU A 96 2.82 -7.57 -4.97
N TYR A 97 1.55 -7.95 -4.87
CA TYR A 97 0.79 -7.85 -3.62
C TYR A 97 1.41 -8.69 -2.50
N LYS A 98 1.80 -9.95 -2.79
CA LYS A 98 2.48 -10.81 -1.82
C LYS A 98 3.83 -10.23 -1.40
N THR A 99 4.56 -9.62 -2.32
CA THR A 99 5.82 -8.94 -2.01
C THR A 99 5.59 -7.72 -1.12
N LEU A 100 4.62 -6.87 -1.46
CA LEU A 100 4.20 -5.73 -0.64
C LEU A 100 3.78 -6.16 0.78
N SER A 101 3.09 -7.30 0.91
CA SER A 101 2.64 -7.84 2.20
C SER A 101 3.80 -8.19 3.14
N LYS A 102 4.96 -8.59 2.59
CA LYS A 102 6.15 -9.02 3.33
C LYS A 102 6.89 -7.84 3.96
N PHE A 103 6.76 -6.62 3.42
CA PHE A 103 7.35 -5.42 4.00
C PHE A 103 6.57 -5.03 5.27
N ARG A 104 7.00 -5.48 6.45
CA ARG A 104 6.29 -5.26 7.74
C ARG A 104 6.82 -4.06 8.52
N ASN A 105 5.97 -3.58 9.42
CA ASN A 105 6.26 -2.56 10.42
C ASN A 105 7.23 -3.14 11.50
N ASP A 106 8.16 -2.32 11.95
CA ASP A 106 9.42 -2.63 12.66
C ASP A 106 9.27 -3.07 14.15
N THR A 107 8.07 -3.34 14.68
CA THR A 107 7.90 -3.48 16.15
C THR A 107 8.19 -4.86 16.75
N ALA A 108 8.38 -5.92 15.94
CA ALA A 108 8.45 -7.28 16.49
C ALA A 108 9.86 -7.91 16.55
N HIS A 109 10.72 -7.79 15.54
CA HIS A 109 12.05 -8.42 15.57
C HIS A 109 13.05 -7.70 14.65
N VAL A 110 14.14 -7.21 15.25
CA VAL A 110 15.20 -6.34 14.69
C VAL A 110 15.96 -6.94 13.49
N TYR A 111 15.76 -8.23 13.16
CA TYR A 111 16.61 -8.97 12.21
C TYR A 111 16.08 -9.11 10.76
N LYS A 112 14.99 -8.42 10.36
CA LYS A 112 14.40 -8.58 9.00
C LYS A 112 13.98 -7.27 8.30
N LYS A 113 14.62 -6.14 8.61
CA LYS A 113 14.33 -4.89 7.89
C LYS A 113 14.85 -4.96 6.46
N PRO A 114 14.00 -4.78 5.42
CA PRO A 114 14.49 -4.72 4.05
C PRO A 114 15.46 -3.53 3.90
N PRO A 115 16.60 -3.71 3.23
CA PRO A 115 17.52 -2.62 2.92
C PRO A 115 16.78 -1.48 2.20
N PHE A 116 17.19 -0.23 2.42
CA PHE A 116 16.53 0.92 1.79
C PHE A 116 16.56 0.79 0.27
N LYS A 117 17.72 0.38 -0.27
CA LYS A 117 17.92 0.06 -1.70
C LYS A 117 16.86 -0.89 -2.26
N VAL A 118 16.51 -1.95 -1.52
CA VAL A 118 15.48 -2.90 -1.97
C VAL A 118 14.09 -2.25 -2.03
N LEU A 119 13.77 -1.38 -1.07
CA LEU A 119 12.48 -0.69 -1.05
C LEU A 119 12.35 0.36 -2.16
N ILE A 120 13.41 1.15 -2.37
CA ILE A 120 13.42 2.18 -3.42
C ILE A 120 13.43 1.55 -4.81
N GLU A 121 14.17 0.45 -5.04
CA GLU A 121 14.15 -0.30 -6.30
C GLU A 121 12.76 -0.88 -6.56
N PHE A 122 12.17 -1.58 -5.59
CA PHE A 122 10.81 -2.11 -5.71
C PHE A 122 9.80 -1.01 -6.07
N TYR A 123 9.89 0.15 -5.41
CA TYR A 123 9.00 1.27 -5.72
C TYR A 123 9.22 1.80 -7.14
N LYS A 124 10.48 2.04 -7.55
CA LYS A 124 10.81 2.56 -8.88
C LYS A 124 10.31 1.61 -9.98
N GLU A 125 10.52 0.31 -9.82
CA GLU A 125 10.12 -0.71 -10.80
C GLU A 125 8.61 -0.95 -10.85
N HIS A 126 7.90 -0.71 -9.75
CA HIS A 126 6.48 -1.06 -9.62
C HIS A 126 5.57 0.12 -9.26
N ARG A 127 6.03 1.36 -9.50
CA ARG A 127 5.26 2.57 -9.24
C ARG A 127 3.90 2.55 -9.96
N ASP A 128 3.88 2.13 -11.22
CA ASP A 128 2.65 2.07 -12.00
C ASP A 128 1.65 1.04 -11.45
N PHE A 129 2.15 -0.06 -10.91
CA PHE A 129 1.32 -1.03 -10.18
C PHE A 129 0.67 -0.39 -8.95
N LEU A 130 1.43 0.34 -8.14
CA LEU A 130 0.90 1.04 -6.95
C LEU A 130 -0.14 2.11 -7.33
N ILE A 131 0.05 2.81 -8.45
CA ILE A 131 -0.94 3.75 -8.98
C ILE A 131 -2.18 3.01 -9.49
N ASN A 132 -2.02 1.86 -10.13
CA ASN A 132 -3.13 1.08 -10.65
C ASN A 132 -4.06 0.55 -9.54
N ILE A 133 -3.51 0.25 -8.36
CA ILE A 133 -4.32 -0.04 -7.16
C ILE A 133 -5.26 1.12 -6.87
N ILE A 134 -4.75 2.35 -6.82
CA ILE A 134 -5.54 3.55 -6.53
C ILE A 134 -6.62 3.76 -7.59
N LYS A 135 -6.29 3.55 -8.87
CA LYS A 135 -7.28 3.60 -9.98
C LYS A 135 -8.39 2.56 -9.78
N THR A 136 -8.05 1.36 -9.32
CA THR A 136 -9.01 0.31 -9.01
C THR A 136 -9.93 0.73 -7.86
N ILE A 137 -9.36 1.24 -6.76
CA ILE A 137 -10.14 1.77 -5.62
C ILE A 137 -11.13 2.84 -6.10
N ASN A 138 -10.68 3.78 -6.93
CA ASN A 138 -11.55 4.80 -7.53
C ASN A 138 -12.64 4.21 -8.42
N SER A 139 -12.36 3.13 -9.15
CA SER A 139 -13.39 2.43 -9.93
C SER A 139 -14.42 1.75 -9.02
N VAL A 140 -14.01 1.16 -7.90
CA VAL A 140 -14.93 0.54 -6.93
C VAL A 140 -15.84 1.59 -6.31
N ILE A 141 -15.29 2.75 -5.92
CA ILE A 141 -16.07 3.89 -5.39
C ILE A 141 -17.13 4.39 -6.39
N LYS A 142 -16.84 4.34 -7.70
CA LYS A 142 -17.80 4.77 -8.73
C LYS A 142 -18.92 3.75 -8.97
N LYS A 143 -18.68 2.46 -8.67
CA LYS A 143 -19.63 1.36 -8.88
C LYS A 143 -20.57 1.15 -7.69
N GLY A 144 -20.14 1.49 -6.47
CA GLY A 144 -20.92 1.38 -5.24
C GLY A 144 -21.62 2.68 -4.87
#